data_AF-A0A9N9BCB4-F1
#
_entry.id   AF-A0A9N9BCB4-F1
#
_cell.length_a   1.000
_cell.length_b   1.000
_cell.length_c   1.000
_cell.angle_alpha   90.00
_cell.angle_beta   90.00
_cell.angle_gamma   90.00
#
_symmetry.space_group_name_H-M   'P 1'
#
loop_
_entity.id
_entity.type
_entity.pdbx_description
1 polymer ?
#
loop_
_entity_poly.entity_id
_entity_poly.type
_entity_poly.pdbx_seq_one_letter_code
_entity_poly.pdbx_strand_id
1 'polypeptide(L)'
;FGQEHGGIKVNLFNRNPTNSITIQYCDVIPWYLRLYMHTLKVTVNGNEISSGSSYPIKQLFYQPAVDRSRPSVMEANISLPADSITTLSIEFDKAFIKYTEHPPDANRGFDVGSAVITTLSKVESKWDSILYKQQSQDGIHYVPIRIYTETLLISLPTPDFSMPYNVITLTCTVIALFFGSMFNLLTRSFVVLDNEKPEEK
;
A
#
# COMPACT_ATOMS: atom_id res chain seq x y z
N PHE A 1 16.63 -13.82 -5.70
CA PHE A 1 15.73 -13.04 -6.58
C PHE A 1 14.84 -12.18 -5.68
N GLY A 2 15.05 -10.85 -5.67
CA GLY A 2 14.41 -9.95 -4.71
C GLY A 2 12.96 -9.63 -5.09
N GLN A 3 12.04 -9.72 -4.13
CA GLN A 3 10.62 -9.34 -4.29
C GLN A 3 10.42 -7.80 -4.26
N GLU A 4 11.38 -7.02 -4.75
CA GLU A 4 11.40 -5.55 -4.64
C GLU A 4 10.45 -4.88 -5.64
N HIS A 5 10.35 -5.46 -6.84
CA HIS A 5 9.54 -4.93 -7.95
C HIS A 5 8.19 -5.63 -8.02
N GLY A 6 7.17 -4.89 -8.43
CA GLY A 6 5.81 -5.39 -8.65
C GLY A 6 5.06 -4.56 -9.69
N GLY A 7 3.79 -4.89 -9.91
CA GLY A 7 2.93 -4.12 -10.78
C GLY A 7 1.47 -4.26 -10.40
N ILE A 8 0.70 -3.22 -10.67
CA ILE A 8 -0.75 -3.19 -10.51
C ILE A 8 -1.36 -3.29 -11.90
N LYS A 9 -2.33 -4.20 -12.05
CA LYS A 9 -3.07 -4.40 -13.29
C LYS A 9 -4.57 -4.35 -13.01
N VAL A 10 -5.28 -3.48 -13.73
CA VAL A 10 -6.73 -3.31 -13.60
C VAL A 10 -7.39 -3.59 -14.93
N ASN A 11 -8.36 -4.51 -14.95
CA ASN A 11 -9.14 -4.84 -16.13
C ASN A 11 -10.54 -4.21 -16.03
N LEU A 12 -10.86 -3.35 -16.98
CA LEU A 12 -12.12 -2.61 -17.06
C LEU A 12 -12.94 -3.17 -18.22
N PHE A 13 -14.14 -3.66 -17.92
CA PHE A 13 -15.00 -4.33 -18.89
C PHE A 13 -16.16 -3.43 -19.28
N ASN A 14 -16.23 -3.02 -20.55
CA ASN A 14 -17.43 -2.43 -21.11
C ASN A 14 -18.23 -3.51 -21.84
N ARG A 15 -19.34 -3.94 -21.23
CA ARG A 15 -20.25 -4.95 -21.81
C ARG A 15 -21.36 -4.34 -22.68
N ASN A 16 -21.30 -3.04 -22.95
CA ASN A 16 -22.26 -2.41 -23.85
C ASN A 16 -21.89 -2.74 -25.31
N PRO A 17 -22.77 -3.36 -26.09
CA PRO A 17 -22.45 -3.84 -27.44
C PRO A 17 -22.19 -2.70 -28.44
N THR A 18 -22.71 -1.50 -28.20
CA THR A 18 -22.71 -0.43 -29.20
C THR A 18 -22.10 0.88 -28.72
N ASN A 19 -22.25 1.21 -27.44
CA ASN A 19 -21.84 2.51 -26.92
C ASN A 19 -20.56 2.43 -26.10
N SER A 20 -19.66 3.39 -26.35
CA SER A 20 -18.54 3.66 -25.45
C SER A 20 -19.03 4.30 -24.16
N ILE A 21 -18.41 3.95 -23.04
CA ILE A 21 -18.74 4.49 -21.71
C ILE A 21 -17.55 5.31 -21.21
N THR A 22 -17.82 6.51 -20.71
CA THR A 22 -16.79 7.33 -20.05
C THR A 22 -16.90 7.13 -18.54
N ILE A 23 -15.77 6.82 -17.92
CA ILE A 23 -15.66 6.60 -16.48
C ILE A 23 -14.59 7.50 -15.88
N GLN A 24 -14.76 7.84 -14.61
CA GLN A 24 -13.73 8.46 -13.78
C GLN A 24 -13.14 7.38 -12.87
N TYR A 25 -11.87 7.06 -13.08
CA TYR A 25 -11.08 6.15 -12.26
C TYR A 25 -10.33 6.96 -11.20
N CYS A 26 -10.38 6.56 -9.93
CA CYS A 26 -9.65 7.17 -8.83
C CYS A 26 -9.02 6.08 -7.98
N ASP A 27 -7.72 6.16 -7.74
CA ASP A 27 -6.96 5.16 -6.98
C ASP A 27 -6.01 5.83 -6.00
N VAL A 28 -5.96 5.32 -4.78
CA VAL A 28 -5.18 5.84 -3.67
C VAL A 28 -4.21 4.77 -3.21
N ILE A 29 -2.97 4.90 -3.63
CA ILE A 29 -1.94 3.88 -3.46
C ILE A 29 -0.97 4.31 -2.35
N PRO A 30 -0.79 3.50 -1.29
CA PRO A 30 0.07 3.83 -0.16
C PRO A 30 1.51 4.19 -0.54
N TRP A 31 2.15 5.04 0.25
CA TRP A 31 3.50 5.57 -0.04
C TRP A 31 4.59 4.50 -0.12
N TYR A 32 4.39 3.34 0.51
CA TYR A 32 5.34 2.23 0.45
C TYR A 32 5.30 1.48 -0.89
N LEU A 33 4.40 1.86 -1.81
CA LEU A 33 4.38 1.41 -3.21
C LEU A 33 4.71 2.61 -4.10
N ARG A 34 5.92 2.62 -4.64
CA ARG A 34 6.42 3.71 -5.47
C ARG A 34 6.06 3.45 -6.91
N LEU A 35 5.00 4.08 -7.38
CA LEU A 35 4.52 3.94 -8.76
C LEU A 35 5.45 4.62 -9.75
N TYR A 36 5.70 3.93 -10.86
CA TYR A 36 6.41 4.49 -12.00
C TYR A 36 5.44 4.93 -13.08
N MET A 37 5.03 6.20 -13.06
CA MET A 37 4.05 6.72 -14.04
C MET A 37 4.50 6.56 -15.50
N HIS A 38 5.80 6.52 -15.77
CA HIS A 38 6.34 6.28 -17.11
C HIS A 38 6.13 4.84 -17.62
N THR A 39 5.77 3.89 -16.74
CA THR A 39 5.45 2.49 -17.10
C THR A 39 3.94 2.27 -17.24
N LEU A 40 3.12 3.34 -17.14
CA LEU A 40 1.68 3.24 -17.35
C LEU A 40 1.39 2.80 -18.80
N LYS A 41 0.91 1.56 -18.93
CA LYS A 41 0.51 0.94 -20.18
C LYS A 41 -1.00 0.76 -20.21
N VAL A 42 -1.59 1.04 -21.37
CA VAL A 42 -3.01 0.85 -21.64
C VAL A 42 -3.15 -0.10 -22.81
N THR A 43 -3.88 -1.19 -22.60
CA THR A 43 -4.22 -2.12 -23.68
C THR A 43 -5.74 -2.21 -23.82
N VAL A 44 -6.22 -2.34 -25.06
CA VAL A 44 -7.64 -2.57 -25.35
C VAL A 44 -7.73 -3.87 -26.13
N ASN A 45 -8.51 -4.83 -25.62
CA ASN A 45 -8.64 -6.17 -26.18
C ASN A 45 -7.26 -6.85 -26.41
N GLY A 46 -6.30 -6.57 -25.52
CA GLY A 46 -4.93 -7.10 -25.59
C GLY A 46 -3.96 -6.32 -26.48
N ASN A 47 -4.45 -5.36 -27.28
CA ASN A 47 -3.59 -4.53 -28.12
C ASN A 47 -3.13 -3.29 -27.35
N GLU A 48 -1.83 -3.05 -27.30
CA GLU A 48 -1.26 -1.86 -26.66
C GLU A 48 -1.57 -0.61 -27.47
N ILE A 49 -2.12 0.41 -26.81
CA ILE A 49 -2.42 1.70 -27.42
C ILE A 49 -1.51 2.73 -26.77
N SER A 50 -0.45 3.11 -27.45
CA SER A 50 0.59 3.99 -26.87
C SER A 50 0.26 5.47 -27.00
N SER A 51 -0.46 5.90 -28.05
CA SER A 51 -0.82 7.31 -28.29
C SER A 51 -1.82 7.46 -29.45
N GLY A 52 -2.55 8.57 -29.48
CA GLY A 52 -3.44 8.95 -30.59
C GLY A 52 -4.84 9.38 -30.15
N SER A 53 -5.70 9.73 -31.11
CA SER A 53 -7.09 10.14 -30.86
C SER A 53 -7.91 9.03 -30.18
N SER A 54 -7.59 7.77 -30.47
CA SER A 54 -8.20 6.58 -29.90
C SER A 54 -7.62 6.18 -28.53
N TYR A 55 -6.70 6.95 -27.94
CA TYR A 55 -6.16 6.63 -26.62
C TYR A 55 -7.26 6.70 -25.56
N PRO A 56 -7.48 5.64 -24.74
CA PRO A 56 -8.60 5.58 -23.81
C PRO A 56 -8.58 6.66 -22.71
N ILE A 57 -7.40 7.00 -22.19
CA ILE A 57 -7.26 8.00 -21.13
C ILE A 57 -7.31 9.40 -21.76
N LYS A 58 -8.36 10.16 -21.45
CA LYS A 58 -8.56 11.52 -21.98
C LYS A 58 -7.95 12.59 -21.08
N GLN A 59 -7.94 12.34 -19.78
CA GLN A 59 -7.34 13.21 -18.78
C GLN A 59 -6.75 12.36 -17.67
N LEU A 60 -5.57 12.74 -17.19
CA LEU A 60 -4.87 12.07 -16.10
C LEU A 60 -4.37 13.13 -15.12
N PHE A 61 -4.69 12.96 -13.85
CA PHE A 61 -4.12 13.70 -12.74
C PHE A 61 -3.37 12.71 -11.85
N TYR A 62 -2.16 13.07 -11.46
CA TYR A 62 -1.32 12.25 -10.61
C TYR A 62 -0.69 13.10 -9.51
N GLN A 63 -0.88 12.69 -8.27
CA GLN A 63 -0.18 13.23 -7.12
C GLN A 63 0.79 12.17 -6.59
N PRO A 64 2.10 12.43 -6.58
CA PRO A 64 3.07 11.49 -6.05
C PRO A 64 2.98 11.38 -4.53
N ALA A 65 3.27 10.17 -4.05
CA ALA A 65 3.39 9.87 -2.63
C ALA A 65 4.57 10.63 -2.00
N VAL A 66 4.47 10.85 -0.68
CA VAL A 66 5.59 11.30 0.14
C VAL A 66 5.80 10.26 1.23
N ASP A 67 7.02 9.72 1.31
CA ASP A 67 7.41 8.69 2.26
C ASP A 67 6.92 9.02 3.67
N ARG A 68 6.18 8.08 4.28
CA ARG A 68 5.63 8.17 5.65
C ARG A 68 4.70 9.36 5.91
N SER A 69 4.26 10.07 4.88
CA SER A 69 3.42 11.27 5.03
C SER A 69 2.09 11.17 4.27
N ARG A 70 2.13 10.92 2.96
CA ARG A 70 0.90 10.86 2.14
C ARG A 70 0.97 9.79 1.06
N PRO A 71 -0.16 9.14 0.71
CA PRO A 71 -0.23 8.20 -0.40
C PRO A 71 -0.10 8.92 -1.75
N SER A 72 0.08 8.14 -2.81
CA SER A 72 -0.10 8.60 -4.19
C SER A 72 -1.57 8.53 -4.58
N VAL A 73 -2.01 9.48 -5.40
CA VAL A 73 -3.38 9.53 -5.92
C VAL A 73 -3.31 9.59 -7.43
N MET A 74 -4.05 8.71 -8.09
CA MET A 74 -4.19 8.69 -9.54
C MET A 74 -5.66 8.84 -9.91
N GLU A 75 -5.97 9.88 -10.69
CA GLU A 75 -7.31 10.10 -11.22
C GLU A 75 -7.26 10.15 -12.74
N ALA A 76 -8.11 9.37 -13.40
CA ALA A 76 -8.14 9.30 -14.85
C ALA A 76 -9.57 9.32 -15.39
N ASN A 77 -9.82 10.16 -16.38
CA ASN A 77 -11.04 10.10 -17.20
C ASN A 77 -10.77 9.16 -18.37
N ILE A 78 -11.43 8.00 -18.37
CA ILE A 78 -11.17 6.91 -19.30
C ILE A 78 -12.41 6.67 -20.15
N SER A 79 -12.23 6.69 -21.46
CA SER A 79 -13.23 6.27 -22.44
C SER A 79 -13.04 4.79 -22.75
N LEU A 80 -13.99 3.96 -22.33
CA LEU A 80 -14.02 2.54 -22.59
C LEU A 80 -14.77 2.27 -23.91
N PRO A 81 -14.12 1.72 -24.94
CA PRO A 81 -14.79 1.38 -26.21
C PRO A 81 -15.91 0.35 -26.00
N ALA A 82 -16.89 0.31 -26.92
CA ALA A 82 -17.97 -0.67 -26.89
C ALA A 82 -17.42 -2.10 -26.97
N ASP A 83 -18.08 -3.02 -26.25
CA ASP A 83 -17.76 -4.45 -26.18
C ASP A 83 -16.25 -4.75 -26.08
N SER A 84 -15.60 -4.13 -25.08
CA SER A 84 -14.15 -4.18 -24.96
C SER A 84 -13.65 -4.31 -23.53
N ILE A 85 -12.43 -4.80 -23.41
CA ILE A 85 -11.66 -4.89 -22.17
C ILE A 85 -10.52 -3.88 -22.28
N THR A 86 -10.57 -2.83 -21.47
CA THR A 86 -9.46 -1.89 -21.32
C THR A 86 -8.66 -2.26 -20.08
N THR A 87 -7.39 -2.54 -20.24
CA THR A 87 -6.48 -2.92 -19.17
C THR A 87 -5.49 -1.79 -18.91
N LEU A 88 -5.41 -1.36 -17.66
CA LEU A 88 -4.37 -0.46 -17.16
C LEU A 88 -3.31 -1.29 -16.45
N SER A 89 -2.03 -1.01 -16.72
CA SER A 89 -0.91 -1.66 -16.05
C SER A 89 0.11 -0.61 -15.66
N ILE A 90 0.60 -0.66 -14.42
CA ILE A 90 1.66 0.22 -13.92
C ILE A 90 2.60 -0.56 -13.03
N GLU A 91 3.90 -0.33 -13.17
CA GLU A 91 4.94 -0.97 -12.35
C GLU A 91 5.22 -0.13 -11.10
N PHE A 92 5.63 -0.80 -10.02
CA PHE A 92 5.98 -0.15 -8.77
C PHE A 92 7.10 -0.88 -8.04
N ASP A 93 7.78 -0.13 -7.17
CA ASP A 93 8.73 -0.71 -6.21
C ASP A 93 8.21 -0.64 -4.79
N LYS A 94 8.60 -1.63 -3.99
CA LYS A 94 8.28 -1.72 -2.57
C LYS A 94 9.30 -0.95 -1.76
N ALA A 95 8.86 0.02 -0.97
CA ALA A 95 9.73 0.75 -0.06
C ALA A 95 10.12 -0.11 1.16
N PHE A 96 11.33 0.12 1.68
CA PHE A 96 11.72 -0.42 2.97
C PHE A 96 11.03 0.34 4.10
N ILE A 97 10.21 -0.39 4.85
CA ILE A 97 9.56 0.10 6.06
C ILE A 97 10.36 -0.33 7.29
N LYS A 98 10.23 0.42 8.38
CA LYS A 98 10.89 0.10 9.65
C LYS A 98 10.20 -1.09 10.28
N TYR A 99 10.94 -1.84 11.12
CA TYR A 99 10.35 -2.94 11.89
C TYR A 99 9.17 -2.50 12.77
N THR A 100 9.19 -1.27 13.28
CA THR A 100 8.08 -0.69 14.06
C THR A 100 6.86 -0.30 13.23
N GLU A 101 6.98 -0.26 11.90
CA GLU A 101 5.91 0.09 10.96
C GLU A 101 5.18 -1.16 10.45
N HIS A 102 5.66 -2.36 10.78
CA HIS A 102 4.98 -3.60 10.44
C HIS A 102 3.75 -3.84 11.33
N PRO A 103 2.68 -4.44 10.79
CA PRO A 103 1.61 -4.99 11.60
C PRO A 103 2.15 -6.10 12.52
N PRO A 104 1.42 -6.45 13.60
CA PRO A 104 1.83 -7.52 14.53
C PRO A 104 2.16 -8.86 13.85
N ASP A 105 1.49 -9.16 12.73
CA ASP A 105 1.84 -10.27 11.84
C ASP A 105 2.43 -9.73 10.52
N ALA A 106 3.75 -9.63 10.48
CA ALA A 106 4.47 -9.16 9.30
C ALA A 106 4.42 -10.12 8.11
N ASN A 107 4.13 -11.41 8.35
CA ASN A 107 4.12 -12.43 7.30
C ASN A 107 2.83 -12.42 6.48
N ARG A 108 1.73 -11.85 7.01
CA ARG A 108 0.47 -11.67 6.29
C ARG A 108 0.60 -10.73 5.09
N GLY A 109 1.42 -9.69 5.20
CA GLY A 109 1.54 -8.61 4.22
C GLY A 109 0.65 -7.39 4.54
N PHE A 110 0.57 -6.49 3.58
CA PHE A 110 -0.08 -5.19 3.68
C PHE A 110 -1.29 -5.11 2.76
N ASP A 111 -2.42 -4.70 3.32
CA ASP A 111 -3.62 -4.42 2.55
C ASP A 111 -3.48 -3.09 1.80
N VAL A 112 -3.89 -3.07 0.53
CA VAL A 112 -3.99 -1.89 -0.31
C VAL A 112 -5.46 -1.69 -0.65
N GLY A 113 -5.92 -0.45 -0.51
CA GLY A 113 -7.30 -0.06 -0.78
C GLY A 113 -7.73 -0.36 -2.22
N SER A 114 -9.04 -0.41 -2.44
CA SER A 114 -9.60 -0.52 -3.77
C SER A 114 -9.66 0.84 -4.46
N ALA A 115 -9.57 0.82 -5.79
CA ALA A 115 -9.87 1.97 -6.62
C ALA A 115 -11.38 2.16 -6.74
N VAL A 116 -11.79 3.40 -6.99
CA VAL A 116 -13.18 3.82 -7.18
C VAL A 116 -13.38 4.21 -8.64
N ILE A 117 -14.37 3.60 -9.26
CA ILE A 117 -14.82 3.92 -10.61
C ILE A 117 -16.17 4.62 -10.49
N THR A 118 -16.27 5.84 -10.99
CA THR A 118 -17.53 6.59 -11.06
C THR A 118 -17.99 6.69 -12.50
N THR A 119 -19.25 6.37 -12.76
CA THR A 119 -19.89 6.50 -14.08
C THR A 119 -21.28 7.08 -13.92
N LEU A 120 -21.81 7.68 -14.98
CA LEU A 120 -23.20 8.12 -15.04
C LEU A 120 -24.06 7.01 -15.63
N SER A 121 -25.15 6.66 -14.94
CA SER A 121 -26.14 5.71 -15.45
C SER A 121 -27.45 6.43 -15.75
N LYS A 122 -28.10 6.03 -16.85
CA LYS A 122 -29.43 6.50 -17.20
C LYS A 122 -30.45 5.78 -16.31
N VAL A 123 -31.22 6.54 -15.54
CA VAL A 123 -32.30 5.99 -14.73
C VAL A 123 -33.64 6.42 -15.32
N GLU A 124 -34.46 5.45 -15.70
CA GLU A 124 -35.82 5.66 -16.22
C GLU A 124 -36.90 5.60 -15.11
N SER A 125 -36.50 5.27 -13.88
CA SER A 125 -37.43 5.15 -12.76
C SER A 125 -37.86 6.53 -12.22
N LYS A 126 -39.17 6.76 -12.12
CA LYS A 126 -39.76 7.99 -11.61
C LYS A 126 -39.43 8.24 -10.12
N TRP A 127 -39.13 7.18 -9.36
CA TRP A 127 -38.85 7.27 -7.92
C TRP A 127 -37.42 7.74 -7.61
N ASP A 128 -36.42 7.30 -8.38
CA ASP A 128 -35.02 7.72 -8.19
C ASP A 128 -34.78 9.19 -8.61
N SER A 129 -35.60 9.70 -9.54
CA SER A 129 -35.57 11.11 -9.98
C SER A 129 -35.86 12.11 -8.85
N ILE A 130 -36.52 11.69 -7.77
CA ILE A 130 -36.90 12.56 -6.64
C ILE A 130 -35.72 12.86 -5.72
N LEU A 131 -34.78 11.91 -5.58
CA LEU A 131 -33.59 12.05 -4.73
C LEU A 131 -32.49 12.87 -5.42
N TYR A 132 -32.41 12.81 -6.75
CA TYR A 132 -31.43 13.54 -7.56
C TYR A 132 -32.14 14.61 -8.39
N LYS A 133 -32.53 15.71 -7.74
CA LYS A 133 -33.07 16.91 -8.39
C LYS A 133 -32.00 17.61 -9.22
N GLN A 134 -31.70 17.07 -10.40
CA GLN A 134 -30.97 17.78 -11.44
C GLN A 134 -31.94 18.02 -12.60
N GLN A 135 -32.12 19.30 -12.93
CA GLN A 135 -33.04 19.80 -13.95
C GLN A 135 -32.57 19.32 -15.33
N SER A 136 -33.16 18.24 -15.85
CA SER A 136 -32.97 17.82 -17.25
C SER A 136 -34.18 18.24 -18.08
N GLN A 137 -33.92 18.86 -19.24
CA GLN A 137 -34.95 19.40 -20.13
C GLN A 137 -35.72 18.30 -20.92
N ASP A 138 -35.23 17.06 -20.94
CA ASP A 138 -35.79 15.94 -21.73
C ASP A 138 -36.35 14.77 -20.89
N GLY A 139 -36.47 14.91 -19.56
CA GLY A 139 -37.02 13.86 -18.69
C GLY A 139 -36.11 12.64 -18.46
N ILE A 140 -34.88 12.66 -19.01
CA ILE A 140 -33.85 11.65 -18.75
C ILE A 140 -33.00 12.10 -17.56
N HIS A 141 -32.93 11.27 -16.51
CA HIS A 141 -32.10 11.54 -15.33
C HIS A 141 -30.83 10.67 -15.37
N TYR A 142 -29.69 11.29 -15.08
CA TYR A 142 -28.41 10.60 -14.91
C TYR A 142 -28.05 10.58 -13.42
N VAL A 143 -27.77 9.40 -12.89
CA VAL A 143 -27.35 9.22 -11.51
C VAL A 143 -25.90 8.72 -11.49
N PRO A 144 -25.01 9.31 -10.68
CA PRO A 144 -23.66 8.81 -10.52
C PRO A 144 -23.67 7.49 -9.77
N ILE A 145 -23.06 6.46 -10.36
CA ILE A 145 -22.84 5.14 -9.76
C ILE A 145 -21.35 5.01 -9.44
N ARG A 146 -21.05 4.48 -8.26
CA ARG A 146 -19.69 4.14 -7.84
C ARG A 146 -19.52 2.63 -7.78
N ILE A 147 -18.43 2.15 -8.35
CA ILE A 147 -18.02 0.75 -8.37
C ILE A 147 -16.63 0.69 -7.75
N TYR A 148 -16.39 -0.28 -6.87
CA TYR A 148 -15.11 -0.47 -6.20
C TYR A 148 -14.40 -1.67 -6.81
N THR A 149 -13.09 -1.54 -7.04
CA THR A 149 -12.27 -2.68 -7.47
C THR A 149 -11.98 -3.62 -6.31
N GLU A 150 -11.30 -4.73 -6.60
CA GLU A 150 -10.76 -5.60 -5.57
C GLU A 150 -9.63 -4.89 -4.81
N THR A 151 -9.44 -5.29 -3.55
CA THR A 151 -8.30 -4.87 -2.73
C THR A 151 -7.11 -5.78 -3.01
N LEU A 152 -5.90 -5.27 -2.80
CA LEU A 152 -4.67 -6.02 -3.05
C LEU A 152 -3.96 -6.31 -1.73
N LEU A 153 -3.45 -7.54 -1.57
CA LEU A 153 -2.59 -7.92 -0.46
C LEU A 153 -1.16 -8.06 -0.97
N ILE A 154 -0.23 -7.26 -0.42
CA ILE A 154 1.16 -7.21 -0.88
C ILE A 154 2.11 -7.63 0.24
N SER A 155 3.00 -8.57 -0.06
CA SER A 155 4.13 -8.89 0.82
C SER A 155 5.25 -7.85 0.67
N LEU A 156 5.53 -7.11 1.74
CA LEU A 156 6.73 -6.29 1.85
C LEU A 156 7.89 -7.15 2.38
N PRO A 157 9.16 -6.80 2.09
CA PRO A 157 10.30 -7.50 2.67
C PRO A 157 10.24 -7.40 4.20
N THR A 158 10.08 -8.55 4.86
CA THR A 158 9.99 -8.60 6.32
C THR A 158 11.38 -8.42 6.95
N PRO A 159 11.55 -7.48 7.89
CA PRO A 159 12.82 -7.31 8.58
C PRO A 159 13.04 -8.45 9.58
N ASP A 160 14.30 -8.64 9.98
CA ASP A 160 14.62 -9.57 11.05
C ASP A 160 14.18 -9.00 12.40
N PHE A 161 13.02 -9.45 12.88
CA PHE A 161 12.47 -9.05 14.18
C PHE A 161 13.30 -9.58 15.37
N SER A 162 14.19 -10.56 15.16
CA SER A 162 15.01 -11.13 16.24
C SER A 162 16.19 -10.24 16.62
N MET A 163 16.69 -9.42 15.69
CA MET A 163 17.87 -8.57 15.90
C MET A 163 17.72 -7.61 17.10
N PRO A 164 16.61 -6.85 17.25
CA PRO A 164 16.41 -6.03 18.45
C PRO A 164 16.36 -6.84 19.74
N TYR A 165 15.75 -8.04 19.74
CA TYR A 165 15.69 -8.87 20.94
C TYR A 165 17.07 -9.36 21.38
N ASN A 166 17.91 -9.78 20.43
CA ASN A 166 19.28 -10.19 20.73
C ASN A 166 20.07 -9.05 21.39
N VAL A 167 19.89 -7.81 20.91
CA VAL A 167 20.53 -6.62 21.50
C VAL A 167 19.98 -6.32 22.90
N ILE A 168 18.67 -6.42 23.11
CA ILE A 168 18.05 -6.22 24.43
C ILE A 168 18.57 -7.26 25.43
N THR A 169 18.62 -8.53 25.04
CA THR A 169 19.14 -9.60 25.91
C THR A 169 20.61 -9.35 26.27
N LEU A 170 21.45 -8.98 25.28
CA LEU A 170 22.86 -8.69 25.53
C LEU A 170 23.06 -7.46 26.44
N THR A 171 22.32 -6.38 26.20
CA THR A 171 22.44 -5.17 27.04
C THR A 171 21.95 -5.42 28.45
N CYS A 172 20.85 -6.18 28.62
CA CYS A 172 20.35 -6.58 29.93
C CYS A 172 21.37 -7.42 30.70
N THR A 173 22.03 -8.40 30.06
CA THR A 173 23.07 -9.22 30.72
C THR A 173 24.29 -8.39 31.11
N VAL A 174 24.74 -7.48 30.25
CA VAL A 174 25.85 -6.56 30.56
C VAL A 174 25.52 -5.67 31.75
N ILE A 175 24.32 -5.08 31.78
CA ILE A 175 23.87 -4.23 32.89
C ILE A 175 23.76 -5.03 34.19
N ALA A 176 23.22 -6.25 34.14
CA ALA A 176 23.08 -7.12 35.30
C ALA A 176 24.45 -7.53 35.88
N LEU A 177 25.42 -7.87 35.03
CA LEU A 177 26.79 -8.20 35.46
C LEU A 177 27.51 -6.99 36.03
N PHE A 178 27.37 -5.82 35.40
CA PHE A 178 27.97 -4.58 35.89
C PHE A 178 27.41 -4.20 37.26
N PHE A 179 26.09 -4.17 37.41
CA PHE A 179 25.43 -3.82 38.66
C PHE A 179 25.73 -4.86 39.75
N GLY A 180 25.68 -6.16 39.42
CA GLY A 180 26.02 -7.22 40.37
C GLY A 180 27.47 -7.15 40.84
N SER A 181 28.41 -6.87 39.93
CA SER A 181 29.83 -6.69 40.27
C SER A 181 30.05 -5.46 41.14
N MET A 182 29.48 -4.30 40.76
CA MET A 182 29.58 -3.06 41.53
C MET A 182 28.95 -3.19 42.92
N PHE A 183 27.75 -3.76 43.00
CA PHE A 183 27.06 -3.99 44.27
C PHE A 183 27.86 -4.91 45.18
N ASN A 184 28.42 -6.01 44.65
CA ASN A 184 29.28 -6.90 45.41
C ASN A 184 30.54 -6.18 45.90
N LEU A 185 31.20 -5.36 45.07
CA LEU A 185 32.38 -4.60 45.47
C LEU A 185 32.06 -3.60 46.59
N LEU A 186 30.93 -2.90 46.49
CA LEU A 186 30.53 -1.89 47.48
C LEU A 186 30.04 -2.48 48.80
N THR A 187 29.44 -3.68 48.79
CA THR A 187 28.84 -4.28 50.00
C THR A 187 29.69 -5.36 50.66
N ARG A 188 30.64 -5.96 49.92
CA ARG A 188 31.50 -7.01 50.47
C ARG A 188 32.54 -6.41 51.42
N SER A 189 32.47 -6.80 52.68
CA SER A 189 33.53 -6.54 53.65
C SER A 189 34.69 -7.50 53.40
N PHE A 190 35.88 -6.96 53.10
CA PHE A 190 37.10 -7.76 52.96
C PHE A 190 37.73 -7.94 54.34
N VAL A 191 37.78 -9.18 54.82
CA VAL A 191 38.52 -9.55 56.04
C VAL A 191 39.82 -10.21 55.62
N VAL A 192 40.94 -9.70 56.12
CA VAL A 192 42.26 -10.31 55.92
C VAL A 192 42.38 -11.51 56.85
N LEU A 193 42.63 -12.69 56.30
CA LEU A 193 43.00 -13.87 57.09
C LEU A 193 44.52 -13.84 57.26
N ASP A 194 44.97 -13.62 58.50
CA ASP A 194 46.38 -13.82 58.83
C ASP A 194 46.68 -15.32 58.76
N ASN A 195 47.65 -15.69 57.92
CA ASN A 195 48.15 -17.05 57.86
C ASN A 195 49.02 -17.29 59.10
N GLU A 196 48.46 -17.88 60.15
CA GLU A 196 49.24 -18.42 61.25
C GLU A 196 50.22 -19.47 60.69
N LYS A 197 51.52 -19.19 60.81
CA LYS A 197 52.57 -20.18 60.53
C LYS A 197 52.37 -21.37 61.47
N PRO A 198 52.43 -22.63 61.00
CA PRO A 198 52.37 -23.76 61.89
C PRO A 198 53.60 -23.73 62.81
N GLU A 199 53.37 -23.72 64.13
CA GLU A 199 54.42 -23.91 65.12
C GLU A 199 55.04 -25.30 64.92
N GLU A 200 56.30 -25.33 64.48
CA GLU A 200 57.14 -26.53 64.56
C GLU A 200 57.36 -26.87 66.05
N LYS A 201 56.97 -28.09 66.43
CA LYS A 201 57.40 -28.74 67.67
C LYS A 201 58.22 -29.97 67.32
#